data_AF-A0A4Q5XX96-F1
#
_entry.id   AF-A0A4Q5XX96-F1
#
_cell.length_a   1.000
_cell.length_b   1.000
_cell.length_c   1.000
_cell.angle_alpha   90.00
_cell.angle_beta   90.00
_cell.angle_gamma   90.00
#
_symmetry.space_group_name_H-M   'P 1'
#
loop_
_entity.id
_entity.type
_entity.pdbx_description
1 polymer ?
#
loop_
_entity_poly.entity_id
_entity_poly.type
_entity_poly.pdbx_seq_one_letter_code
_entity_poly.pdbx_strand_id
1 'polypeptide(L)'
;MSVRFLSAAVCAMALVSACSGQAAAPQTMDAKLAAGPAPETPPTRPGVPPPPADPLAVGSQEAKDDLYCSSLIYIENPDVSDALAPVEEALLRKAQTLGFLIGEAGINKLVTEKAVHATHARIVAEAYNNQVMKDLKAKKPRISLDDCNARAAALPMPE
;
A
#
# COMPACT_ATOMS: atom_id res chain seq x y z
N MET A 1 51.35 -2.99 -14.75
CA MET A 1 50.61 -1.76 -15.13
C MET A 1 50.06 -1.15 -13.86
N SER A 2 50.63 -0.02 -13.44
CA SER A 2 50.31 0.68 -12.18
C SER A 2 49.15 1.65 -12.41
N VAL A 3 48.07 1.52 -11.66
CA VAL A 3 46.97 2.50 -11.67
C VAL A 3 47.22 3.48 -10.53
N ARG A 4 47.57 4.72 -10.90
CA ARG A 4 47.80 5.84 -9.99
C ARG A 4 46.47 6.52 -9.66
N PHE A 5 46.23 6.72 -8.37
CA PHE A 5 45.25 7.67 -7.85
C PHE A 5 45.65 9.10 -8.23
N LEU A 6 44.68 9.93 -8.64
CA LEU A 6 44.75 11.38 -8.56
C LEU A 6 43.36 11.97 -8.36
N SER A 7 43.16 12.59 -7.19
CA SER A 7 42.07 13.50 -6.85
C SER A 7 42.45 14.94 -7.22
N ALA A 8 41.52 15.72 -7.78
CA ALA A 8 41.40 17.19 -7.71
C ALA A 8 40.12 17.58 -8.52
N ALA A 9 38.99 18.02 -7.95
CA ALA A 9 38.67 19.22 -7.18
C ALA A 9 38.49 20.51 -8.02
N VAL A 10 37.29 21.10 -7.84
CA VAL A 10 36.90 22.53 -7.94
C VAL A 10 36.43 23.09 -9.31
N CYS A 11 35.13 23.43 -9.41
CA CYS A 11 34.65 24.82 -9.52
C CYS A 11 33.11 24.92 -9.53
N ALA A 12 32.60 25.86 -8.73
CA ALA A 12 31.21 26.15 -8.45
C ALA A 12 30.58 27.12 -9.47
N MET A 13 29.26 27.04 -9.68
CA MET A 13 28.45 28.22 -9.98
C MET A 13 27.15 28.19 -9.19
N ALA A 14 27.02 29.19 -8.32
CA ALA A 14 25.79 29.56 -7.65
C ALA A 14 24.93 30.42 -8.59
N LEU A 15 23.63 30.15 -8.65
CA LEU A 15 22.63 31.15 -9.00
C LEU A 15 21.54 31.16 -7.93
N VAL A 16 21.40 32.35 -7.37
CA VAL A 16 20.57 32.74 -6.23
C VAL A 16 19.11 32.83 -6.69
N SER A 17 18.19 32.24 -5.93
CA SER A 17 16.84 32.78 -5.81
C SER A 17 16.49 32.85 -4.33
N ALA A 18 16.21 34.08 -3.92
CA ALA A 18 16.02 34.52 -2.55
C ALA A 18 14.62 34.17 -2.06
N CYS A 19 14.54 33.49 -0.91
CA CYS A 19 13.48 33.69 0.06
C CYS A 19 14.12 33.72 1.45
N SER A 20 13.85 34.81 2.13
CA SER A 20 14.31 35.24 3.45
C SER A 20 14.24 34.16 4.53
N GLY A 21 15.31 34.02 5.33
CA GLY A 21 15.25 33.25 6.58
C GLY A 21 16.61 32.87 7.17
N GLN A 22 17.26 33.83 7.84
CA GLN A 22 18.27 33.71 8.92
C GLN A 22 19.45 32.72 8.82
N ALA A 23 20.65 33.31 8.95
CA ALA A 23 21.94 32.66 9.09
C ALA A 23 22.00 31.64 10.25
N ALA A 24 22.52 30.45 9.96
CA ALA A 24 23.01 29.50 10.96
C ALA A 24 24.52 29.70 11.16
N ALA A 25 24.94 29.99 12.40
CA ALA A 25 26.33 29.84 12.84
C ALA A 25 26.59 28.39 13.30
N PRO A 26 27.81 27.84 13.18
CA PRO A 26 28.06 26.42 13.40
C PRO A 26 28.38 26.06 14.87
N GLN A 27 27.68 25.02 15.32
CA GLN A 27 28.07 23.88 16.18
C GLN A 27 28.76 24.13 17.54
N THR A 28 28.06 23.72 18.59
CA THR A 28 28.63 22.85 19.64
C THR A 28 27.68 21.68 19.88
N MET A 29 28.19 20.46 19.70
CA MET A 29 27.46 19.24 20.04
C MET A 29 27.44 19.08 21.55
N ASP A 30 26.26 19.25 22.16
CA ASP A 30 25.94 18.64 23.44
C ASP A 30 24.95 17.50 23.17
N ALA A 31 25.46 16.28 23.33
CA ALA A 31 24.73 15.04 23.19
C ALA A 31 23.73 14.87 24.34
N LYS A 32 22.62 15.62 24.36
CA LYS A 32 21.47 15.33 25.23
C LYS A 32 20.19 16.10 24.84
N LEU A 33 19.57 15.81 23.70
CA LEU A 33 18.17 16.08 23.33
C LEU A 33 18.02 15.55 21.89
N ALA A 34 17.08 14.69 21.47
CA ALA A 34 15.68 14.67 21.79
C ALA A 34 15.12 13.25 21.61
N ALA A 35 14.62 12.65 22.69
CA ALA A 35 13.47 11.77 22.55
C ALA A 35 12.27 12.71 22.35
N GLY A 36 12.00 13.07 21.09
CA GLY A 36 10.74 13.72 20.76
C GLY A 36 9.59 12.82 21.19
N PRO A 37 8.45 13.36 21.67
CA PRO A 37 7.28 12.53 21.93
C PRO A 37 6.94 11.75 20.66
N ALA A 38 6.59 10.48 20.84
CA ALA A 38 6.05 9.66 19.75
C ALA A 38 4.90 10.43 19.09
N PRO A 39 4.72 10.34 17.76
CA PRO A 39 3.62 11.03 17.10
C PRO A 39 2.32 10.69 17.83
N GLU A 40 1.62 11.71 18.33
CA GLU A 40 0.34 11.54 18.98
C GLU A 40 -0.59 10.83 18.00
N THR A 41 -1.16 9.70 18.43
CA THR A 41 -2.23 9.03 17.70
C THR A 41 -3.32 10.07 17.41
N PRO A 42 -3.72 10.28 16.14
CA PRO A 42 -4.77 11.22 15.81
C PRO A 42 -6.00 10.96 16.69
N PRO A 43 -6.67 12.01 17.22
CA PRO A 43 -7.81 11.82 18.10
C PRO A 43 -8.84 10.93 17.42
N THR A 44 -9.20 9.83 18.08
CA THR A 44 -10.28 8.93 17.66
C THR A 44 -11.53 9.78 17.45
N ARG A 45 -11.99 9.87 16.20
CA ARG A 45 -13.24 10.57 15.86
C ARG A 45 -14.35 9.98 16.74
N PRO A 46 -15.13 10.80 17.47
CA PRO A 46 -16.19 10.30 18.34
C PRO A 46 -17.11 9.33 17.60
N GLY A 47 -17.37 8.16 18.18
CA GLY A 47 -18.28 7.16 17.61
C GLY A 47 -17.66 6.15 16.63
N VAL A 48 -16.37 6.26 16.28
CA VAL A 48 -15.68 5.23 15.48
C VAL A 48 -15.04 4.20 16.44
N PRO A 49 -15.39 2.90 16.34
CA PRO A 49 -14.75 1.87 17.16
C PRO A 49 -13.26 1.76 16.81
N PRO A 50 -12.40 1.24 17.71
CA PRO A 50 -11.00 0.97 17.38
C PRO A 50 -10.89 -0.02 16.20
N PRO A 51 -9.78 0.01 15.44
CA PRO A 51 -9.54 -0.99 14.41
C PRO A 51 -9.38 -2.40 15.01
N PRO A 52 -9.61 -3.46 14.22
CA PRO A 52 -9.38 -4.83 14.68
C PRO A 52 -7.92 -5.03 15.10
N ALA A 53 -7.70 -5.74 16.21
CA ALA A 53 -6.35 -6.09 16.65
C ALA A 53 -5.64 -7.04 15.66
N ASP A 54 -6.41 -7.92 15.01
CA ASP A 54 -5.95 -8.79 13.93
C ASP A 54 -6.91 -8.67 12.72
N PRO A 55 -6.59 -7.81 11.74
CA PRO A 55 -7.42 -7.66 10.54
C PRO A 55 -7.53 -8.91 9.66
N LEU A 56 -6.67 -9.91 9.82
CA LEU A 56 -6.71 -11.17 9.04
C LEU A 56 -7.60 -12.23 9.71
N ALA A 57 -8.03 -12.02 10.95
CA ALA A 57 -8.85 -12.98 11.69
C ALA A 57 -10.35 -12.63 11.71
N VAL A 58 -10.73 -11.44 11.25
CA VAL A 58 -12.12 -10.97 11.31
C VAL A 58 -12.97 -11.43 10.12
N GLY A 59 -14.26 -11.62 10.38
CA GLY A 59 -15.27 -11.95 9.37
C GLY A 59 -15.27 -13.39 8.89
N SER A 60 -16.16 -13.67 7.95
CA SER A 60 -16.32 -14.99 7.33
C SER A 60 -15.16 -15.33 6.39
N GLN A 61 -14.94 -16.63 6.17
CA GLN A 61 -13.92 -17.09 5.22
C GLN A 61 -14.14 -16.52 3.82
N GLU A 62 -15.39 -16.35 3.39
CA GLU A 62 -15.70 -15.74 2.10
C GLU A 62 -15.20 -14.29 2.01
N ALA A 63 -15.49 -13.44 3.00
CA ALA A 63 -14.97 -12.07 3.01
C ALA A 63 -13.43 -12.04 3.02
N LYS A 64 -12.80 -12.95 3.77
CA LYS A 64 -11.35 -13.09 3.85
C LYS A 64 -10.74 -13.50 2.51
N ASP A 65 -11.36 -14.47 1.84
CA ASP A 65 -10.94 -14.90 0.51
C ASP A 65 -11.11 -13.76 -0.50
N ASP A 66 -12.16 -12.92 -0.39
CA ASP A 66 -12.42 -11.80 -1.32
C ASP A 66 -11.29 -10.78 -1.25
N LEU A 67 -10.89 -10.44 -0.04
CA LEU A 67 -9.81 -9.50 0.23
C LEU A 67 -8.43 -10.05 -0.15
N TYR A 68 -8.22 -11.35 0.07
CA TYR A 68 -7.02 -12.03 -0.42
C TYR A 68 -6.96 -11.96 -1.96
N CYS A 69 -8.05 -12.27 -2.64
CA CYS A 69 -8.11 -12.25 -4.09
C CYS A 69 -7.97 -10.85 -4.69
N SER A 70 -8.60 -9.83 -4.08
CA SER A 70 -8.41 -8.43 -4.47
C SER A 70 -6.92 -8.05 -4.46
N SER A 71 -6.23 -8.37 -3.36
CA SER A 71 -4.80 -8.09 -3.21
C SER A 71 -3.95 -8.85 -4.22
N LEU A 72 -4.23 -10.13 -4.45
CA LEU A 72 -3.51 -10.95 -5.42
C LEU A 72 -3.66 -10.42 -6.85
N ILE A 73 -4.87 -10.03 -7.24
CA ILE A 73 -5.13 -9.44 -8.55
C ILE A 73 -4.33 -8.15 -8.72
N TYR A 74 -4.32 -7.25 -7.73
CA TYR A 74 -3.56 -6.02 -7.83
C TYR A 74 -2.04 -6.23 -7.86
N ILE A 75 -1.51 -7.21 -7.11
CA ILE A 75 -0.06 -7.45 -7.08
C ILE A 75 0.44 -8.08 -8.38
N GLU A 76 -0.30 -9.03 -8.94
CA GLU A 76 0.12 -9.78 -10.13
C GLU A 76 -0.14 -9.04 -11.45
N ASN A 77 -0.85 -7.91 -11.40
CA ASN A 77 -1.11 -7.08 -12.58
C ASN A 77 -0.41 -5.72 -12.41
N PRO A 78 0.58 -5.38 -13.26
CA PRO A 78 1.31 -4.12 -13.16
C PRO A 78 0.39 -2.90 -13.32
N ASP A 79 0.89 -1.72 -12.94
CA ASP A 79 0.14 -0.48 -13.16
C ASP A 79 -0.13 -0.29 -14.66
N VAL A 80 -1.30 0.26 -14.96
CA VAL A 80 -1.71 0.59 -16.33
C VAL A 80 -0.72 1.56 -16.98
N SER A 81 0.00 2.38 -16.19
CA SER A 81 1.07 3.26 -16.69
C SER A 81 2.20 2.51 -17.39
N ASP A 82 2.38 1.23 -17.09
CA ASP A 82 3.48 0.41 -17.60
C ASP A 82 3.08 -0.36 -18.87
N ALA A 83 1.83 -0.21 -19.36
CA ALA A 83 1.37 -0.84 -20.59
C ALA A 83 2.13 -0.32 -21.82
N LEU A 84 2.66 -1.23 -22.64
CA LEU A 84 3.42 -0.89 -23.85
C LEU A 84 2.52 -0.84 -25.09
N ALA A 85 1.31 -1.41 -25.01
CA ALA A 85 0.33 -1.43 -26.09
C ALA A 85 -1.12 -1.23 -25.58
N PRO A 86 -2.04 -0.70 -26.39
CA PRO A 86 -3.43 -0.47 -25.99
C PRO A 86 -4.18 -1.74 -25.54
N VAL A 87 -3.82 -2.89 -26.09
CA VAL A 87 -4.42 -4.18 -25.71
C VAL A 87 -3.99 -4.57 -24.28
N GLU A 88 -2.73 -4.36 -23.94
CA GLU A 88 -2.23 -4.59 -22.58
C GLU A 88 -2.90 -3.63 -21.59
N GLU A 89 -3.03 -2.36 -21.98
CA GLU A 89 -3.74 -1.36 -21.17
C GLU A 89 -5.18 -1.81 -20.85
N ALA A 90 -5.92 -2.30 -21.85
CA ALA A 90 -7.28 -2.78 -21.66
C ALA A 90 -7.34 -4.02 -20.74
N LEU A 91 -6.38 -4.94 -20.84
CA LEU A 91 -6.27 -6.10 -19.96
C LEU A 91 -5.96 -5.68 -18.52
N LEU A 92 -5.04 -4.74 -18.31
CA LEU A 92 -4.70 -4.23 -16.99
C LEU A 92 -5.86 -3.47 -16.36
N ARG A 93 -6.57 -2.63 -17.13
CA ARG A 93 -7.79 -1.96 -16.66
C ARG A 93 -8.85 -2.98 -16.24
N LYS A 94 -9.05 -4.04 -17.02
CA LYS A 94 -9.96 -5.12 -16.66
C LYS A 94 -9.54 -5.79 -15.35
N ALA A 95 -8.27 -6.12 -15.17
CA ALA A 95 -7.76 -6.70 -13.94
C ALA A 95 -7.98 -5.77 -12.74
N GLN A 96 -7.69 -4.47 -12.89
CA GLN A 96 -7.93 -3.47 -11.84
C GLN A 96 -9.41 -3.36 -11.47
N THR A 97 -10.32 -3.41 -12.45
CA THR A 97 -11.76 -3.45 -12.19
C THR A 97 -12.15 -4.70 -11.40
N LEU A 98 -11.64 -5.87 -11.79
CA LEU A 98 -11.92 -7.12 -11.06
C LEU A 98 -11.38 -7.08 -9.62
N GLY A 99 -10.14 -6.61 -9.43
CA GLY A 99 -9.53 -6.43 -8.12
C GLY A 99 -10.31 -5.47 -7.23
N PHE A 100 -10.84 -4.39 -7.81
CA PHE A 100 -11.70 -3.43 -7.12
C PHE A 100 -13.01 -4.07 -6.68
N LEU A 101 -13.75 -4.69 -7.61
CA LEU A 101 -15.08 -5.26 -7.33
C LEU A 101 -15.03 -6.32 -6.23
N ILE A 102 -14.06 -7.23 -6.29
CA ILE A 102 -13.92 -8.27 -5.28
C ILE A 102 -13.44 -7.72 -3.93
N GLY A 103 -12.61 -6.68 -3.95
CA GLY A 103 -12.20 -5.97 -2.73
C GLY A 103 -13.39 -5.29 -2.04
N GLU A 104 -14.24 -4.59 -2.81
CA GLU A 104 -15.45 -3.98 -2.29
C GLU A 104 -16.44 -5.02 -1.76
N ALA A 105 -16.65 -6.13 -2.48
CA ALA A 105 -17.49 -7.23 -2.01
C ALA A 105 -17.02 -7.76 -0.65
N GLY A 106 -15.72 -8.01 -0.49
CA GLY A 106 -15.13 -8.45 0.77
C GLY A 106 -15.30 -7.45 1.91
N ILE A 107 -15.01 -6.16 1.68
CA ILE A 107 -15.20 -5.11 2.70
C ILE A 107 -16.68 -4.96 3.07
N ASN A 108 -17.57 -4.90 2.09
CA ASN A 108 -19.01 -4.77 2.34
C ASN A 108 -19.51 -5.95 3.16
N LYS A 109 -19.04 -7.16 2.87
CA LYS A 109 -19.37 -8.35 3.66
C LYS A 109 -18.88 -8.24 5.10
N LEU A 110 -17.64 -7.80 5.35
CA LEU A 110 -17.16 -7.55 6.71
C LEU A 110 -18.00 -6.52 7.47
N VAL A 111 -18.46 -5.45 6.79
CA VAL A 111 -19.31 -4.42 7.38
C VAL A 111 -20.70 -4.97 7.69
N THR A 112 -21.31 -5.72 6.77
CA THR A 112 -22.61 -6.39 6.97
C THR A 112 -22.55 -7.39 8.12
N GLU A 113 -21.45 -8.12 8.26
CA GLU A 113 -21.20 -9.05 9.37
C GLU A 113 -20.90 -8.34 10.69
N LYS A 114 -20.78 -7.01 10.70
CA LYS A 114 -20.34 -6.19 11.83
C LYS A 114 -18.95 -6.58 12.35
N ALA A 115 -18.14 -7.22 11.51
CA ALA A 115 -16.80 -7.65 11.84
C ALA A 115 -15.80 -6.48 11.83
N VAL A 116 -16.06 -5.48 10.95
CA VAL A 116 -15.23 -4.29 10.80
C VAL A 116 -16.10 -3.07 10.55
N HIS A 117 -15.73 -1.91 11.10
CA HIS A 117 -16.34 -0.64 10.73
C HIS A 117 -15.77 -0.13 9.39
N ALA A 118 -16.62 0.41 8.51
CA ALA A 118 -16.24 0.79 7.14
C ALA A 118 -15.01 1.73 7.06
N THR A 119 -14.79 2.59 8.05
CA THR A 119 -13.61 3.49 8.10
C THR A 119 -12.28 2.75 8.20
N HIS A 120 -12.29 1.47 8.59
CA HIS A 120 -11.09 0.64 8.74
C HIS A 120 -10.82 -0.22 7.51
N ALA A 121 -11.56 -0.05 6.41
CA ALA A 121 -11.39 -0.83 5.19
C ALA A 121 -9.95 -0.82 4.67
N ARG A 122 -9.28 0.34 4.72
CA ARG A 122 -7.87 0.47 4.33
C ARG A 122 -6.93 -0.37 5.20
N ILE A 123 -7.13 -0.38 6.51
CA ILE A 123 -6.29 -1.16 7.44
C ILE A 123 -6.42 -2.65 7.13
N VAL A 124 -7.64 -3.12 6.83
CA VAL A 124 -7.89 -4.50 6.45
C VAL A 124 -7.24 -4.82 5.09
N ALA A 125 -7.47 -3.99 4.07
CA ALA A 125 -6.90 -4.19 2.75
C ALA A 125 -5.36 -4.23 2.78
N GLU A 126 -4.72 -3.32 3.52
CA GLU A 126 -3.26 -3.30 3.72
C GLU A 126 -2.76 -4.59 4.40
N ALA A 127 -3.51 -5.14 5.37
CA ALA A 127 -3.16 -6.40 6.00
C ALA A 127 -3.20 -7.57 5.01
N TYR A 128 -4.21 -7.64 4.14
CA TYR A 128 -4.29 -8.66 3.09
C TYR A 128 -3.19 -8.49 2.04
N ASN A 129 -2.90 -7.27 1.60
CA ASN A 129 -1.80 -7.00 0.69
C ASN A 129 -0.46 -7.51 1.26
N ASN A 130 -0.20 -7.19 2.53
CA ASN A 130 0.99 -7.68 3.24
C ASN A 130 1.02 -9.21 3.36
N GLN A 131 -0.14 -9.85 3.54
CA GLN A 131 -0.23 -11.31 3.60
C GLN A 131 0.05 -11.95 2.23
N VAL A 132 -0.56 -11.43 1.16
CA VAL A 132 -0.37 -11.96 -0.19
C VAL A 132 1.08 -11.81 -0.64
N MET A 133 1.72 -10.66 -0.40
CA MET A 133 3.15 -10.48 -0.70
C MET A 133 4.04 -11.52 0.02
N LYS A 134 3.72 -11.87 1.27
CA LYS A 134 4.44 -12.93 2.00
C LYS A 134 4.23 -14.29 1.34
N ASP A 135 3.00 -14.60 0.98
CA ASP A 135 2.62 -15.88 0.39
C ASP A 135 3.21 -16.07 -1.02
N LEU A 136 3.25 -14.99 -1.82
CA LEU A 136 3.91 -14.96 -3.13
C LEU A 136 5.43 -15.10 -3.01
N LYS A 137 6.06 -14.40 -2.06
CA LYS A 137 7.49 -14.57 -1.76
C LYS A 137 7.81 -16.01 -1.33
N ALA A 138 6.90 -16.65 -0.60
CA ALA A 138 7.00 -18.05 -0.22
C ALA A 138 6.64 -19.03 -1.35
N LYS A 139 6.19 -18.52 -2.51
CA LYS A 139 5.67 -19.30 -3.66
C LYS A 139 4.53 -20.25 -3.27
N LYS A 140 3.72 -19.83 -2.31
CA LYS A 140 2.60 -20.60 -1.74
C LYS A 140 1.37 -19.70 -1.60
N PRO A 141 0.83 -19.17 -2.72
CA PRO A 141 -0.43 -18.45 -2.64
C PRO A 141 -1.52 -19.37 -2.09
N ARG A 142 -2.40 -18.82 -1.25
CA ARG A 142 -3.49 -19.58 -0.61
C ARG A 142 -4.62 -19.91 -1.59
N ILE A 143 -4.83 -19.02 -2.56
CA ILE A 143 -5.77 -19.13 -3.67
C ILE A 143 -5.00 -18.78 -4.94
N SER A 144 -5.24 -19.49 -6.04
CA SER A 144 -4.58 -19.20 -7.31
C SER A 144 -5.09 -17.89 -7.92
N LEU A 145 -4.28 -17.25 -8.77
CA LEU A 145 -4.72 -16.05 -9.49
C LEU A 145 -5.93 -16.34 -10.39
N ASP A 146 -5.97 -17.52 -11.02
CA ASP A 146 -7.08 -17.94 -11.89
C ASP A 146 -8.38 -18.10 -11.09
N ASP A 147 -8.33 -18.74 -9.93
CA ASP A 147 -9.51 -18.88 -9.05
C ASP A 147 -9.99 -17.51 -8.54
N CYS A 148 -9.05 -16.61 -8.23
CA CYS A 148 -9.38 -15.24 -7.83
C CYS A 148 -10.04 -14.45 -8.96
N ASN A 149 -9.55 -14.57 -10.19
CA ASN A 149 -10.15 -13.94 -11.36
C ASN A 149 -11.55 -14.49 -11.65
N ALA A 150 -11.73 -15.81 -11.59
CA ALA A 150 -13.02 -16.46 -11.79
C ALA A 150 -14.05 -15.98 -10.75
N ARG A 151 -13.62 -15.86 -9.49
CA ARG A 151 -14.46 -15.38 -8.41
C ARG A 151 -14.82 -13.90 -8.57
N ALA A 152 -13.86 -13.05 -8.92
CA ALA A 152 -14.13 -11.63 -9.16
C ALA A 152 -15.10 -11.42 -10.32
N ALA A 153 -14.96 -12.21 -11.40
CA ALA A 153 -15.82 -12.13 -12.58
C ALA A 153 -17.26 -12.62 -12.33
N ALA A 154 -17.51 -13.35 -11.25
CA ALA A 154 -18.86 -13.79 -10.86
C ALA A 154 -19.65 -12.69 -10.12
N LEU A 155 -19.00 -11.60 -9.73
CA LEU A 155 -19.65 -10.47 -9.06
C LEU A 155 -20.45 -9.63 -10.06
N PRO A 156 -21.60 -9.07 -9.65
CA PRO A 156 -22.35 -8.16 -10.49
C PRO A 156 -21.54 -6.90 -10.77
N MET A 157 -21.56 -6.44 -12.01
CA MET A 157 -21.00 -5.14 -12.39
C MET A 157 -21.90 -4.03 -11.84
N PRO A 158 -21.37 -3.00 -11.18
CA PRO A 158 -22.12 -1.81 -10.84
C PRO A 158 -22.58 -1.08 -12.11
N GLU A 159 -23.81 -0.58 -12.11
CA GLU A 159 -24.43 0.19 -13.21
C GLU A 159 -23.84 1.60 -13.35
#